data_AF-A0A8S9RM71-F1
#
_entry.id   AF-A0A8S9RM71-F1
#
_cell.length_a   1.000
_cell.length_b   1.000
_cell.length_c   1.000
_cell.angle_alpha   90.00
_cell.angle_beta   90.00
_cell.angle_gamma   90.00
#
_symmetry.space_group_name_H-M   'P 1'
#
loop_
_entity.id
_entity.type
_entity.pdbx_description
1 polymer ?
#
loop_
_entity_poly.entity_id
_entity_poly.type
_entity_poly.pdbx_seq_one_letter_code
_entity_poly.pdbx_strand_id
1 'polypeptide(L)'
;MSVGDRIAQRRHCTPKYVGRLFIDRVGIIDGLNPQHITDAMNNMFDMKLDYTTSYRALLYAQTLVRGSAEDGRGVEYLLAIRSEIADTMTVQPIDGWRFFVKGGKMDCVVDLEHGKCDCGVYAVEKIPCSHAIAAGTSVGLHISTLVCPVYSKDFLFAGYSENIYPCVGQQVEERTCFPPEVKRGPGRQKKSRWQSWLELSRMRGRKPRKQHRAYRCSKCKETGHTKPQCKSSSV
;
A
#
# COMPACT_ATOMS: atom_id res chain seq x y z
N MET A 1 -28.81 14.09 19.24
CA MET A 1 -28.68 12.80 18.54
C MET A 1 -27.57 12.00 19.21
N SER A 2 -27.88 10.81 19.70
CA SER A 2 -26.91 9.91 20.32
C SER A 2 -25.88 9.41 19.29
N VAL A 3 -24.76 8.85 19.74
CA VAL A 3 -23.78 8.21 18.85
C VAL A 3 -24.42 7.05 18.08
N GLY A 4 -25.38 6.34 18.70
CA GLY A 4 -26.20 5.32 18.05
C GLY A 4 -27.07 5.86 16.91
N ASP A 5 -27.63 7.06 17.07
CA ASP A 5 -28.47 7.68 16.03
C ASP A 5 -27.64 8.13 14.80
N ARG A 6 -26.34 8.36 14.97
CA ARG A 6 -25.41 8.61 13.85
C ARG A 6 -25.08 7.34 13.06
N ILE A 7 -25.26 6.15 13.64
CA ILE A 7 -24.97 4.86 13.01
C ILE A 7 -26.05 4.46 12.00
N ALA A 8 -27.32 4.80 12.26
CA ALA A 8 -28.45 4.47 11.39
C ALA A 8 -28.49 5.26 10.05
N GLN A 9 -27.67 6.32 9.89
CA GLN A 9 -27.72 7.20 8.71
C GLN A 9 -26.55 7.05 7.72
N ARG A 10 -25.73 5.99 7.78
CA ARG A 10 -24.52 5.94 6.93
C ARG A 10 -24.78 5.48 5.49
N ARG A 11 -25.03 6.46 4.62
CA ARG A 11 -24.70 6.36 3.17
C ARG A 11 -23.18 6.39 2.88
N HIS A 12 -22.32 6.58 3.90
CA HIS A 12 -20.87 6.81 3.70
C HIS A 12 -19.95 6.17 4.76
N CYS A 13 -20.10 4.88 5.07
CA CYS A 13 -19.00 4.12 5.69
C CYS A 13 -18.04 3.67 4.58
N THR A 14 -17.16 4.59 4.15
CA THR A 14 -16.21 4.28 3.08
C THR A 14 -14.98 3.57 3.65
N PRO A 15 -14.39 2.59 2.94
CA PRO A 15 -13.16 1.94 3.38
C PRO A 15 -12.01 2.92 3.65
N LYS A 16 -12.02 4.08 2.98
CA LYS A 16 -11.05 5.17 3.22
C LYS A 16 -11.18 5.76 4.63
N TYR A 17 -12.41 6.05 5.05
CA TYR A 17 -12.68 6.57 6.38
C TYR A 17 -12.32 5.56 7.47
N VAL A 18 -12.67 4.28 7.26
CA VAL A 18 -12.31 3.19 8.17
C VAL A 18 -10.78 3.01 8.27
N GLY A 19 -10.07 3.01 7.14
CA GLY A 19 -8.62 2.87 7.13
C GLY A 19 -7.91 4.04 7.84
N ARG A 20 -8.42 5.26 7.69
CA ARG A 20 -7.89 6.43 8.41
C ARG A 20 -8.14 6.35 9.92
N LEU A 21 -9.38 6.03 10.32
CA LEU A 21 -9.72 5.82 11.73
C LEU A 21 -8.88 4.73 12.40
N PHE A 22 -8.60 3.65 11.67
CA PHE A 22 -7.76 2.55 12.17
C PHE A 22 -6.33 3.01 12.43
N ILE A 23 -5.72 3.76 11.51
CA ILE A 23 -4.39 4.33 11.68
C ILE A 23 -4.34 5.27 12.89
N ASP A 24 -5.29 6.21 12.98
CA ASP A 24 -5.32 7.26 14.01
C ASP A 24 -5.42 6.69 15.44
N ARG A 25 -5.78 5.41 15.60
CA ARG A 25 -6.16 4.82 16.88
C ARG A 25 -5.36 3.58 17.27
N VAL A 26 -4.93 2.78 16.29
CA VAL A 26 -4.20 1.51 16.53
C VAL A 26 -2.74 1.63 16.12
N GLY A 27 -2.39 2.52 15.18
CA GLY A 27 -1.07 2.54 14.55
C GLY A 27 -0.85 1.34 13.60
N ILE A 28 0.17 1.40 12.75
CA ILE A 28 0.49 0.32 11.81
C ILE A 28 1.54 -0.62 12.40
N ILE A 29 1.21 -1.91 12.42
CA ILE A 29 2.10 -3.01 12.78
C ILE A 29 2.34 -3.85 11.52
N ASP A 30 3.57 -4.29 11.27
CA ASP A 30 3.84 -5.22 10.18
C ASP A 30 3.10 -6.56 10.40
N GLY A 31 2.53 -7.12 9.33
CA GLY A 31 1.81 -8.40 9.39
C GLY A 31 0.31 -8.33 9.69
N LEU A 32 -0.32 -7.15 9.62
CA LEU A 32 -1.76 -7.01 9.78
C LEU A 32 -2.55 -7.66 8.63
N ASN A 33 -3.67 -8.30 8.98
CA ASN A 33 -4.64 -8.89 8.06
C ASN A 33 -6.00 -8.16 8.15
N PRO A 34 -6.94 -8.40 7.22
CA PRO A 34 -8.26 -7.77 7.26
C PRO A 34 -9.08 -8.07 8.53
N GLN A 35 -8.91 -9.25 9.14
CA GLN A 35 -9.62 -9.61 10.39
C GLN A 35 -9.24 -8.68 11.54
N HIS A 36 -7.97 -8.33 11.68
CA HIS A 36 -7.53 -7.42 12.74
C HIS A 36 -8.20 -6.04 12.65
N ILE A 37 -8.47 -5.55 11.43
CA ILE A 37 -9.23 -4.31 11.23
C ILE A 37 -10.69 -4.51 11.62
N THR A 38 -11.29 -5.64 11.23
CA THR A 38 -12.67 -5.97 11.63
C THR A 38 -12.80 -6.00 13.15
N ASP A 39 -11.89 -6.69 13.83
CA ASP A 39 -11.92 -6.88 15.28
C ASP A 39 -11.67 -5.55 16.01
N ALA A 40 -10.67 -4.78 15.58
CA ALA A 40 -10.37 -3.48 16.18
C ALA A 40 -11.54 -2.49 16.01
N MET A 41 -12.12 -2.39 14.81
CA MET A 41 -13.22 -1.48 14.56
C MET A 41 -14.51 -1.90 15.27
N ASN A 42 -14.74 -3.21 15.43
CA ASN A 42 -15.84 -3.71 16.24
C ASN A 42 -15.62 -3.42 17.73
N ASN A 43 -14.42 -3.68 18.25
CA ASN A 43 -14.14 -3.50 19.68
C ASN A 43 -14.07 -2.02 20.10
N MET A 44 -13.61 -1.13 19.22
CA MET A 44 -13.40 0.29 19.55
C MET A 44 -14.61 1.17 19.23
N PHE A 45 -15.41 0.79 18.22
CA PHE A 45 -16.46 1.66 17.67
C PHE A 45 -17.80 0.94 17.47
N ASP A 46 -17.94 -0.33 17.91
CA ASP A 46 -19.10 -1.18 17.64
C ASP A 46 -19.45 -1.26 16.14
N MET A 47 -18.43 -1.12 15.28
CA MET A 47 -18.57 -1.10 13.83
C MET A 47 -18.32 -2.49 13.25
N LYS A 48 -19.39 -3.18 12.88
CA LYS A 48 -19.30 -4.44 12.13
C LYS A 48 -18.94 -4.17 10.68
N LEU A 49 -17.76 -4.63 10.27
CA LEU A 49 -17.26 -4.52 8.90
C LEU A 49 -17.30 -5.88 8.20
N ASP A 50 -17.67 -5.89 6.92
CA ASP A 50 -17.48 -7.09 6.10
C ASP A 50 -16.02 -7.24 5.67
N TYR A 51 -15.66 -8.44 5.19
CA TYR A 51 -14.31 -8.74 4.72
C TYR A 51 -13.84 -7.76 3.64
N THR A 52 -14.71 -7.40 2.70
CA THR A 52 -14.34 -6.53 1.57
C THR A 52 -14.05 -5.09 1.99
N THR A 53 -14.78 -4.59 2.98
CA THR A 53 -14.62 -3.27 3.56
C THR A 53 -13.35 -3.24 4.39
N SER A 54 -13.11 -4.28 5.19
CA SER A 54 -11.90 -4.44 5.99
C SER A 54 -10.64 -4.57 5.12
N TYR A 55 -10.71 -5.35 4.05
CA TYR A 55 -9.61 -5.49 3.07
C TYR A 55 -9.31 -4.18 2.36
N ARG A 56 -10.34 -3.44 1.90
CA ARG A 56 -10.14 -2.13 1.26
C ARG A 56 -9.64 -1.07 2.25
N ALA A 57 -10.05 -1.15 3.50
CA ALA A 57 -9.54 -0.29 4.57
C ALA A 57 -8.06 -0.59 4.88
N LEU A 58 -7.67 -1.87 4.90
CA LEU A 58 -6.27 -2.29 5.03
C LEU A 58 -5.42 -1.73 3.91
N LEU A 59 -5.84 -1.91 2.65
CA LEU A 59 -5.12 -1.38 1.50
C LEU A 59 -4.99 0.14 1.56
N TYR A 60 -6.07 0.84 1.92
CA TYR A 60 -6.02 2.28 2.06
C TYR A 60 -5.07 2.73 3.19
N ALA A 61 -5.13 2.06 4.35
CA ALA A 61 -4.23 2.33 5.45
C ALA A 61 -2.76 2.07 5.06
N GLN A 62 -2.50 0.96 4.37
CA GLN A 62 -1.18 0.64 3.82
C GLN A 62 -0.72 1.68 2.80
N THR A 63 -1.60 2.21 1.94
CA THR A 63 -1.22 3.30 1.01
C THR A 63 -0.97 4.63 1.70
N LEU A 64 -1.65 4.92 2.81
CA LEU A 64 -1.39 6.14 3.59
C LEU A 64 -0.01 6.10 4.26
N VAL A 65 0.40 4.92 4.71
CA VAL A 65 1.69 4.70 5.39
C VAL A 65 2.83 4.41 4.44
N ARG A 66 2.62 3.62 3.39
CA ARG A 66 3.66 3.26 2.41
C ARG A 66 3.75 4.19 1.21
N GLY A 67 2.76 5.07 0.99
CA GLY A 67 2.67 5.96 -0.17
C GLY A 67 2.17 5.27 -1.45
N SER A 68 1.93 6.07 -2.51
CA SER A 68 1.72 5.58 -3.88
C SER A 68 3.07 5.45 -4.60
N ALA A 69 3.15 4.66 -5.67
CA ALA A 69 4.40 4.50 -6.44
C ALA A 69 4.91 5.82 -7.07
N GLU A 70 4.06 6.85 -7.17
CA GLU A 70 4.40 8.17 -7.70
C GLU A 70 4.70 9.18 -6.58
N ASP A 71 4.07 9.01 -5.42
CA ASP A 71 4.33 9.79 -4.21
C ASP A 71 5.39 9.08 -3.36
N GLY A 72 6.63 9.03 -3.86
CA GLY A 72 7.79 8.53 -3.14
C GLY A 72 8.11 9.35 -1.89
N ARG A 73 7.29 9.25 -0.84
CA ARG A 73 7.61 9.72 0.51
C ARG A 73 8.42 8.64 1.22
N GLY A 74 9.67 8.45 0.79
CA GLY A 74 10.61 7.52 1.40
C GLY A 74 11.19 8.06 2.70
N VAL A 75 12.13 9.00 2.59
CA VAL A 75 12.86 9.53 3.75
C VAL A 75 12.01 10.47 4.61
N GLU A 76 11.26 11.40 4.00
CA GLU A 76 10.41 12.36 4.73
C GLU A 76 9.38 11.69 5.64
N TYR A 77 8.81 10.56 5.19
CA TYR A 77 7.86 9.79 5.99
C TYR A 77 8.54 9.12 7.19
N LEU A 78 9.72 8.53 6.98
CA LEU A 78 10.52 7.94 8.05
C LEU A 78 10.93 9.00 9.08
N LEU A 79 11.31 10.20 8.61
CA LEU A 79 11.63 11.32 9.49
C LEU A 79 10.41 11.72 10.32
N ALA A 80 9.23 11.87 9.70
CA ALA A 80 8.01 12.24 10.42
C ALA A 80 7.68 11.26 11.56
N ILE A 81 7.69 9.94 11.30
CA ILE A 81 7.44 8.93 12.35
C ILE A 81 8.51 9.01 13.45
N ARG A 82 9.79 9.11 13.06
CA ARG A 82 10.89 9.10 14.03
C ARG A 82 10.91 10.37 14.87
N SER A 83 10.45 11.50 14.33
CA SER A 83 10.29 12.76 15.06
C SER A 83 9.25 12.65 16.17
N GLU A 84 8.10 12.03 15.93
CA GLU A 84 7.09 11.83 16.99
C GLU A 84 7.66 11.04 18.18
N ILE A 85 8.52 10.06 17.93
CA ILE A 85 9.19 9.30 18.99
C ILE A 85 10.30 10.15 19.64
N ALA A 86 11.05 10.90 18.85
CA ALA A 86 12.13 11.77 19.33
C ALA A 86 11.62 12.83 20.32
N ASP A 87 10.41 13.37 20.09
CA ASP A 87 9.78 14.37 20.96
C ASP A 87 9.51 13.86 22.39
N THR A 88 9.48 12.54 22.59
CA THR A 88 9.31 11.91 23.90
C THR A 88 10.62 11.66 24.65
N MET A 89 11.76 11.93 24.01
CA MET A 89 13.09 11.62 24.56
C MET A 89 13.68 12.80 25.32
N THR A 90 14.62 12.51 26.23
CA THR A 90 15.41 13.53 26.92
C THR A 90 16.85 13.45 26.48
N VAL A 91 17.49 14.60 26.27
CA VAL A 91 18.85 14.69 25.73
C VAL A 91 19.77 15.33 26.76
N GLN A 92 20.94 14.73 26.95
CA GLN A 92 22.03 15.26 27.77
C GLN A 92 23.29 15.41 26.90
N PRO A 93 23.88 16.60 26.78
CA PRO A 93 25.12 16.78 26.02
C PRO A 93 26.29 16.08 26.73
N ILE A 94 27.16 15.43 25.96
CA ILE A 94 28.42 14.83 26.44
C ILE A 94 29.60 15.73 26.02
N ASP A 95 29.68 16.03 24.72
CA ASP A 95 30.66 16.95 24.13
C ASP A 95 30.00 17.77 22.99
N GLY A 96 30.77 18.46 22.15
CA GLY A 96 30.23 19.31 21.08
C GLY A 96 29.42 18.59 19.99
N TRP A 97 29.64 17.28 19.81
CA TRP A 97 28.99 16.48 18.76
C TRP A 97 28.33 15.21 19.28
N ARG A 98 28.55 14.86 20.56
CA ARG A 98 28.03 13.66 21.20
C ARG A 98 27.01 13.96 22.28
N PHE A 99 25.97 13.15 22.29
CA PHE A 99 24.81 13.31 23.16
C PHE A 99 24.40 11.96 23.74
N PHE A 100 24.04 11.97 25.02
CA PHE A 100 23.37 10.86 25.67
C PHE A 100 21.85 11.10 25.60
N VAL A 101 21.13 10.22 24.92
CA VAL A 101 19.68 10.35 24.73
C VAL A 101 18.98 9.24 25.50
N LYS A 102 18.06 9.63 26.39
CA LYS A 102 17.24 8.70 27.18
C LYS A 102 15.82 8.59 26.61
N GLY A 103 15.31 7.36 26.56
CA GLY A 103 13.94 7.06 26.09
C GLY A 103 13.91 6.19 24.84
N GLY A 104 12.71 6.05 24.24
CA GLY A 104 12.49 5.14 23.12
C GLY A 104 12.58 3.67 23.53
N LYS A 105 13.30 2.86 22.74
CA LYS A 105 13.51 1.44 23.04
C LYS A 105 14.64 1.22 24.05
N MET A 106 15.67 2.06 24.00
CA MET A 106 16.84 1.99 24.87
C MET A 106 17.58 3.33 24.84
N ASP A 107 18.24 3.67 25.94
CA ASP A 107 19.10 4.84 25.99
C ASP A 107 20.32 4.64 25.08
N CYS A 108 20.74 5.70 24.38
CA CYS A 108 21.78 5.64 23.36
C CYS A 108 22.72 6.83 23.43
N VAL A 109 24.00 6.58 23.16
CA VAL A 109 24.93 7.64 22.73
C VAL A 109 24.74 7.88 21.23
N VAL A 110 24.69 9.16 20.87
CA VAL A 110 24.60 9.66 19.49
C VAL A 110 25.85 10.47 19.20
N ASP A 111 26.46 10.25 18.04
CA ASP A 111 27.56 11.05 17.49
C ASP A 111 27.07 11.66 16.17
N LEU A 112 26.75 12.96 16.21
CA LEU A 112 26.19 13.69 15.07
C LEU A 112 27.23 14.00 13.99
N GLU A 113 28.50 14.14 14.36
CA GLU A 113 29.60 14.40 13.42
C GLU A 113 29.83 13.21 12.48
N HIS A 114 29.81 11.99 13.04
CA HIS A 114 30.04 10.77 12.26
C HIS A 114 28.75 10.08 11.79
N GLY A 115 27.59 10.64 12.12
CA GLY A 115 26.30 10.05 11.78
C GLY A 115 26.08 8.67 12.41
N LYS A 116 26.38 8.53 13.71
CA LYS A 116 26.30 7.24 14.43
C LYS A 116 25.39 7.32 15.65
N CYS A 117 24.80 6.18 15.98
CA CYS A 117 24.05 5.99 17.20
C CYS A 117 24.23 4.54 17.67
N ASP A 118 24.26 4.31 18.98
CA ASP A 118 24.34 2.98 19.57
C ASP A 118 23.19 2.04 19.16
N CYS A 119 22.05 2.59 18.70
CA CYS A 119 20.98 1.76 18.13
C CYS A 119 21.33 1.17 16.76
N GLY A 120 22.45 1.55 16.15
CA GLY A 120 22.95 1.06 14.86
C GLY A 120 22.21 1.59 13.64
N VAL A 121 20.95 2.01 13.79
CA VAL A 121 20.07 2.46 12.70
C VAL A 121 20.71 3.59 11.90
N TYR A 122 21.22 4.63 12.56
CA TYR A 122 21.76 5.80 11.86
C TYR A 122 23.01 5.46 11.03
N ALA A 123 23.89 4.61 11.57
CA ALA A 123 25.11 4.21 10.88
C ALA A 123 24.83 3.35 9.63
N VAL A 124 23.79 2.51 9.68
CA VAL A 124 23.40 1.58 8.61
C VAL A 124 22.56 2.28 7.55
N GLU A 125 21.46 2.91 7.97
CA GLU A 125 20.52 3.53 7.04
C GLU A 125 21.00 4.87 6.52
N LYS A 126 21.98 5.51 7.16
CA LYS A 126 22.43 6.88 6.83
C LYS A 126 21.28 7.91 6.86
N ILE A 127 20.19 7.57 7.54
CA ILE A 127 19.03 8.39 7.86
C ILE A 127 18.98 8.46 9.39
N PRO A 128 18.78 9.63 10.00
CA PRO A 128 18.78 9.76 11.45
C PRO A 128 17.69 8.87 12.07
N CYS A 129 18.05 8.19 13.17
CA CYS A 129 17.10 7.50 14.03
C CYS A 129 16.41 8.50 14.99
N SER A 130 15.40 8.07 15.73
CA SER A 130 14.72 8.95 16.70
C SER A 130 15.68 9.56 17.73
N HIS A 131 16.70 8.82 18.21
CA HIS A 131 17.72 9.38 19.11
C HIS A 131 18.54 10.49 18.42
N ALA A 132 18.95 10.28 17.17
CA ALA A 132 19.71 11.27 16.41
C ALA A 132 18.89 12.52 16.08
N ILE A 133 17.60 12.36 15.81
CA ILE A 133 16.66 13.48 15.65
C ILE A 133 16.56 14.26 16.97
N ALA A 134 16.34 13.58 18.10
CA ALA A 134 16.26 14.25 19.41
C ALA A 134 17.53 15.06 19.71
N ALA A 135 18.71 14.44 19.51
CA ALA A 135 20.00 15.11 19.68
C ALA A 135 20.15 16.33 18.76
N GLY A 136 19.86 16.19 17.46
CA GLY A 136 19.95 17.29 16.50
C GLY A 136 19.00 18.45 16.80
N THR A 137 17.75 18.14 17.15
CA THR A 137 16.77 19.16 17.54
C THR A 137 17.20 19.91 18.80
N SER A 138 17.84 19.23 19.76
CA SER A 138 18.32 19.85 21.00
C SER A 138 19.40 20.93 20.78
N VAL A 139 20.16 20.84 19.69
CA VAL A 139 21.15 21.84 19.26
C VAL A 139 20.67 22.73 18.12
N GLY A 140 19.38 22.65 17.78
CA GLY A 140 18.76 23.51 16.75
C GLY A 140 19.15 23.16 15.31
N LEU A 141 19.66 21.95 15.06
CA LEU A 141 19.94 21.49 13.70
C LEU A 141 18.64 21.10 12.98
N HIS A 142 18.51 21.52 11.72
CA HIS A 142 17.37 21.10 10.91
C HIS A 142 17.51 19.63 10.53
N ILE A 143 16.46 18.83 10.72
CA ILE A 143 16.49 17.36 10.56
C ILE A 143 17.02 16.93 9.18
N SER A 144 16.67 17.67 8.11
CA SER A 144 17.14 17.34 6.76
C SER A 144 18.66 17.40 6.59
N THR A 145 19.36 18.18 7.43
CA THR A 145 20.83 18.30 7.40
C THR A 145 21.53 17.07 7.97
N LEU A 146 20.81 16.26 8.74
CA LEU A 146 21.30 15.00 9.33
C LEU A 146 21.11 13.82 8.37
N VAL A 147 20.36 13.98 7.28
CA VAL A 147 20.17 12.93 6.27
C VAL A 147 21.39 12.89 5.36
N CYS A 148 21.90 11.70 5.06
CA CYS A 148 23.00 11.55 4.13
C CYS A 148 22.63 12.07 2.73
N PRO A 149 23.51 12.88 2.08
CA PRO A 149 23.25 13.44 0.75
C PRO A 149 22.94 12.40 -0.33
N VAL A 150 23.32 11.13 -0.15
CA VAL A 150 23.01 10.02 -1.08
C VAL A 150 21.51 9.85 -1.33
N TYR A 151 20.66 10.29 -0.40
CA TYR A 151 19.20 10.27 -0.55
C TYR A 151 18.63 11.49 -1.27
N SER A 152 19.47 12.45 -1.67
CA SER A 152 19.04 13.59 -2.47
C SER A 152 18.88 13.21 -3.94
N LYS A 153 17.99 13.92 -4.64
CA LYS A 153 17.83 13.77 -6.09
C LYS A 153 19.11 14.14 -6.84
N ASP A 154 19.86 15.13 -6.35
CA ASP A 154 21.08 15.59 -7.00
C ASP A 154 22.15 14.48 -7.02
N PHE A 155 22.33 13.77 -5.90
CA PHE A 155 23.22 12.61 -5.84
C PHE A 155 22.71 11.43 -6.67
N LEU A 156 21.39 11.21 -6.73
CA LEU A 156 20.81 10.20 -7.62
C LEU A 156 21.15 10.52 -9.08
N PHE A 157 20.90 11.76 -9.54
CA PHE A 157 21.22 12.16 -10.91
C PHE A 157 22.71 12.10 -11.19
N ALA A 158 23.55 12.54 -10.24
CA ALA A 158 25.01 12.46 -10.39
C ALA A 158 25.50 11.01 -10.52
N GLY A 159 24.96 10.08 -9.72
CA GLY A 159 25.33 8.65 -9.78
C GLY A 159 24.97 7.97 -11.11
N TYR A 160 23.98 8.51 -11.83
CA TYR A 160 23.55 8.04 -13.15
C TYR A 160 23.93 9.00 -14.28
N SER A 161 24.83 9.96 -14.02
CA SER A 161 25.23 10.95 -15.01
C SER A 161 26.12 10.36 -16.10
N GLU A 162 26.83 9.28 -15.79
CA GLU A 162 27.67 8.56 -16.74
C GLU A 162 26.89 7.50 -17.52
N ASN A 163 27.40 7.16 -18.71
CA ASN A 163 26.84 6.09 -19.52
C ASN A 163 27.02 4.74 -18.82
N ILE A 164 25.94 3.99 -18.67
CA ILE A 164 25.98 2.60 -18.22
C ILE A 164 26.52 1.74 -19.37
N TYR A 165 27.82 1.46 -19.35
CA TYR A 165 28.43 0.58 -20.34
C TYR A 165 28.13 -0.89 -20.03
N PRO A 166 27.87 -1.72 -21.04
CA PRO A 166 27.80 -3.16 -20.85
C PRO A 166 29.14 -3.67 -20.30
N CYS A 167 29.10 -4.58 -19.33
CA CYS A 167 30.31 -5.19 -18.78
C CYS A 167 31.02 -6.03 -19.86
N VAL A 168 32.00 -5.44 -20.54
CA VAL A 168 32.83 -6.15 -21.52
C VAL A 168 33.84 -7.03 -20.77
N GLY A 169 33.69 -8.35 -20.86
CA GLY A 169 34.64 -9.32 -20.31
C GLY A 169 34.12 -10.19 -19.17
N GLN A 170 32.93 -9.92 -18.63
CA GLN A 170 32.24 -10.91 -17.80
C GLN A 170 31.57 -11.88 -18.75
N GLN A 171 31.97 -13.17 -18.71
CA GLN A 171 31.16 -14.26 -19.23
C GLN A 171 29.85 -14.25 -18.42
N VAL A 172 28.91 -13.41 -18.84
CA VAL A 172 27.54 -13.47 -18.36
C VAL A 172 27.04 -14.78 -18.93
N GLU A 173 26.99 -15.82 -18.10
CA GLU A 173 26.24 -17.03 -18.45
C GLU A 173 24.91 -16.55 -18.98
N GLU A 174 24.62 -16.87 -20.24
CA GLU A 174 23.37 -16.53 -20.89
C GLU A 174 22.27 -17.33 -20.19
N ARG A 175 21.84 -16.84 -19.04
CA ARG A 175 20.80 -17.45 -18.24
C ARG A 175 19.50 -17.08 -18.91
N THR A 176 18.89 -18.06 -19.57
CA THR A 176 17.50 -17.98 -19.99
C THR A 176 16.63 -17.71 -18.77
N CYS A 177 16.26 -16.44 -18.57
CA CYS A 177 15.30 -16.06 -17.55
C CYS A 177 13.91 -16.50 -18.00
N PHE A 178 13.45 -17.65 -17.51
CA PHE A 178 12.06 -18.03 -17.69
C PHE A 178 11.17 -17.13 -16.84
N PRO A 179 10.01 -16.69 -17.35
CA PRO A 179 9.02 -16.01 -16.52
C PRO A 179 8.67 -16.91 -15.32
N PRO A 180 8.42 -16.32 -14.14
CA PRO A 180 8.13 -17.09 -12.94
C PRO A 180 6.94 -18.03 -13.17
N GLU A 181 7.01 -19.25 -12.63
CA GLU A 181 5.90 -20.19 -12.68
C GLU A 181 4.72 -19.67 -11.87
N VAL A 182 3.77 -19.04 -12.57
CA VAL A 182 2.56 -18.51 -11.94
C VAL A 182 1.61 -19.68 -11.64
N LYS A 183 1.62 -20.15 -10.39
CA LYS A 183 0.59 -21.06 -9.90
C LYS A 183 -0.76 -20.34 -9.88
N ARG A 184 -1.77 -20.93 -10.51
CA ARG A 184 -3.13 -20.38 -10.52
C ARG A 184 -3.73 -20.53 -9.13
N GLY A 185 -4.22 -19.43 -8.56
CA GLY A 185 -4.96 -19.48 -7.30
C GLY A 185 -6.22 -20.34 -7.40
N PRO A 186 -6.70 -20.93 -6.28
CA PRO A 186 -7.95 -21.67 -6.25
C PRO A 186 -9.12 -20.77 -6.61
N GLY A 187 -9.98 -21.23 -7.53
CA GLY A 187 -11.19 -20.52 -7.92
C GLY A 187 -11.54 -20.60 -9.39
N ARG A 188 -12.67 -19.98 -9.76
CA ARG A 188 -13.20 -19.98 -11.11
C ARG A 188 -12.31 -19.15 -12.03
N GLN A 189 -11.75 -19.79 -13.05
CA GLN A 189 -10.96 -19.11 -14.08
C GLN A 189 -11.83 -18.08 -14.83
N LYS A 190 -11.28 -16.88 -15.03
CA LYS A 190 -11.91 -15.90 -15.92
C LYS A 190 -11.93 -16.46 -17.33
N LYS A 191 -13.09 -16.41 -17.99
CA LYS A 191 -13.27 -16.89 -19.36
C LYS A 191 -12.51 -16.07 -20.42
N SER A 192 -12.03 -14.87 -20.05
CA SER A 192 -11.27 -14.00 -20.95
C SER A 192 -10.23 -13.19 -20.18
N ARG A 193 -9.08 -12.96 -20.83
CA ARG A 193 -8.08 -11.97 -20.40
C ARG A 193 -8.67 -10.56 -20.48
N TRP A 194 -8.24 -9.66 -19.58
CA TRP A 194 -8.52 -8.23 -19.71
C TRP A 194 -7.88 -7.67 -20.98
N GLN A 195 -8.68 -7.07 -21.85
CA GLN A 195 -8.16 -6.42 -23.05
C GLN A 195 -7.44 -5.13 -22.71
N SER A 196 -6.34 -4.85 -23.42
CA SER A 196 -5.62 -3.58 -23.30
C SER A 196 -6.45 -2.42 -23.88
N TRP A 197 -6.06 -1.18 -23.55
CA TRP A 197 -6.73 0.01 -24.09
C TRP A 197 -6.69 0.06 -25.64
N LEU A 198 -5.58 -0.38 -26.23
CA LEU A 198 -5.40 -0.49 -27.68
C LEU A 198 -6.33 -1.56 -28.29
N GLU A 199 -6.49 -2.71 -27.63
CA GLU A 199 -7.40 -3.76 -28.06
C GLU A 199 -8.86 -3.32 -27.99
N LEU A 200 -9.25 -2.63 -26.91
CA LEU A 200 -10.60 -2.07 -26.73
C LEU A 200 -10.92 -1.00 -27.78
N SER A 201 -9.94 -0.16 -28.11
CA SER A 201 -10.11 0.91 -29.08
C SER A 201 -10.35 0.41 -30.50
N ARG A 202 -9.73 -0.72 -30.88
CA ARG A 202 -9.92 -1.38 -32.19
C ARG A 202 -11.27 -2.10 -32.32
N MET A 203 -11.95 -2.37 -31.20
CA MET A 203 -13.23 -3.07 -31.15
C MET A 203 -14.45 -2.13 -31.11
N ARG A 204 -14.26 -0.81 -31.14
CA ARG A 204 -15.34 0.18 -31.25
C ARG A 204 -16.01 0.07 -32.62
N GLY A 205 -17.17 -0.58 -32.67
CA GLY A 205 -18.03 -0.64 -33.87
C GLY A 205 -18.57 -2.02 -34.23
N ARG A 206 -18.01 -3.11 -33.68
CA ARG A 206 -18.48 -4.48 -33.95
C ARG A 206 -18.76 -5.24 -32.67
N LYS A 207 -19.87 -4.91 -32.00
CA LYS A 207 -20.49 -5.87 -31.08
C LYS A 207 -21.43 -6.74 -31.90
N PRO A 208 -21.21 -8.06 -32.05
CA PRO A 208 -22.28 -8.93 -32.48
C PRO A 208 -23.39 -8.77 -31.44
N ARG A 209 -24.49 -8.12 -31.81
CA ARG A 209 -25.69 -8.09 -30.97
C ARG A 209 -26.07 -9.56 -30.80
N LYS A 210 -26.07 -10.08 -29.57
CA LYS A 210 -26.53 -11.45 -29.31
C LYS A 210 -27.89 -11.58 -29.97
N GLN A 211 -27.97 -12.34 -31.06
CA GLN A 211 -29.26 -12.67 -31.65
C GLN A 211 -29.99 -13.46 -30.57
N HIS A 212 -31.15 -12.96 -30.14
CA HIS A 212 -31.97 -13.70 -29.20
C HIS A 212 -32.27 -15.05 -29.83
N ARG A 213 -31.93 -16.13 -29.12
CA ARG A 213 -32.27 -17.48 -29.54
C ARG A 213 -33.78 -17.51 -29.78
N ALA A 214 -34.20 -17.81 -31.01
CA ALA A 214 -35.62 -17.89 -31.34
C ALA A 214 -36.29 -18.91 -30.42
N TYR A 215 -37.27 -18.46 -29.65
CA TYR A 215 -38.01 -19.30 -28.73
C TYR A 215 -38.80 -20.35 -29.54
N ARG A 216 -38.68 -21.62 -29.15
CA ARG A 216 -39.38 -22.76 -29.76
C ARG A 216 -40.51 -23.20 -28.84
N CYS A 217 -41.68 -23.46 -29.41
CA CYS A 217 -42.81 -24.01 -28.68
C CYS A 217 -42.41 -25.35 -28.04
N SER A 218 -42.67 -25.52 -26.75
CA SER A 218 -42.29 -26.75 -26.04
C SER A 218 -43.12 -27.98 -26.45
N LYS A 219 -44.23 -27.81 -27.17
CA LYS A 219 -45.07 -28.89 -27.71
C LYS A 219 -44.61 -29.36 -29.09
N CYS A 220 -44.63 -28.48 -30.11
CA CYS A 220 -44.29 -28.84 -31.49
C CYS A 220 -42.84 -28.49 -31.91
N LYS A 221 -42.06 -27.82 -31.05
CA LYS A 221 -40.67 -27.39 -31.31
C LYS A 221 -40.49 -26.37 -32.44
N GLU A 222 -41.57 -25.88 -33.05
CA GLU A 222 -41.53 -24.80 -34.05
C GLU A 222 -41.36 -23.42 -33.40
N THR A 223 -40.79 -22.47 -34.14
CA THR A 223 -40.60 -21.08 -33.72
C THR A 223 -41.79 -20.21 -34.11
N GLY A 224 -42.05 -19.12 -33.38
CA GLY A 224 -43.07 -18.12 -33.74
C GLY A 224 -44.36 -18.17 -32.92
N HIS A 225 -44.51 -19.14 -32.03
CA HIS A 225 -45.61 -19.20 -31.07
C HIS A 225 -45.18 -19.85 -29.75
N THR A 226 -46.01 -19.68 -28.71
CA THR A 226 -45.80 -20.28 -27.38
C THR A 226 -46.76 -21.44 -27.15
N LYS A 227 -46.48 -22.32 -26.17
CA LYS A 227 -47.27 -23.52 -25.86
C LYS A 227 -48.80 -23.27 -25.79
N PRO A 228 -49.31 -22.18 -25.19
CA PRO A 228 -50.77 -21.93 -25.10
C PRO A 228 -51.45 -21.68 -26.45
N GLN A 229 -50.71 -21.19 -27.45
CA GLN A 229 -51.21 -20.88 -28.79
C GLN A 229 -50.87 -21.97 -29.81
N CYS A 230 -50.39 -23.12 -29.35
CA CYS A 230 -49.97 -24.22 -30.20
C CYS A 230 -51.19 -25.02 -30.69
N LYS A 231 -51.37 -25.08 -32.01
CA LYS A 231 -52.50 -25.77 -32.66
C LYS A 231 -52.30 -27.27 -32.87
N SER A 232 -51.12 -27.82 -32.52
CA SER A 232 -50.89 -29.27 -32.64
C SER A 232 -51.68 -30.02 -31.58
N SER A 233 -52.49 -31.01 -31.99
CA SER A 233 -53.15 -31.96 -31.08
C SER A 233 -52.11 -32.73 -30.27
N SER A 234 -52.39 -33.01 -29.00
CA SER A 234 -51.51 -33.84 -28.18
C SER A 234 -51.59 -35.28 -28.69
N VAL A 235 -50.50 -35.83 -29.20
CA VAL A 235 -50.31 -37.29 -29.28
C VAL A 235 -49.76 -37.75 -27.94
#